data_AF-A0A2T0URD1-F1
#
_entry.id   AF-A0A2T0URD1-F1
#
_cell.length_a   1.000
_cell.length_b   1.000
_cell.length_c   1.000
_cell.angle_alpha   90.00
_cell.angle_beta   90.00
_cell.angle_gamma   90.00
#
_symmetry.space_group_name_H-M   'P 1'
#
loop_
_entity.id
_entity.type
_entity.pdbx_description
1 polymer ?
#
loop_
_entity_poly.entity_id
_entity_poly.type
_entity_poly.pdbx_seq_one_letter_code
_entity_poly.pdbx_strand_id
1 'polypeptide(L)' 'MIASLDSRSAPFERLGTHYLRFLEALKTRGFEGEIAPDYAQRTVLSTDNSIYQRLPQAAVFPRHAEDL' A
#
# COMPACT_ATOMS: atom_id res chain seq x y z
N MET A 1 18.79 -10.21 -20.03
CA MET A 1 17.39 -10.32 -20.49
C MET A 1 16.52 -9.81 -19.34
N ILE A 2 15.98 -8.60 -19.42
CA ILE A 2 15.10 -8.06 -18.36
C ILE A 2 13.71 -8.59 -18.68
N ALA A 3 13.16 -9.45 -17.82
CA ALA A 3 11.80 -9.93 -17.97
C ALA A 3 10.85 -8.73 -17.86
N SER A 4 10.07 -8.48 -18.92
CA SER A 4 8.92 -7.59 -18.84
C SER A 4 7.88 -8.25 -17.94
N LEU A 5 7.77 -7.76 -16.71
CA LEU A 5 6.69 -8.14 -15.82
C LEU A 5 5.41 -7.46 -16.34
N ASP A 6 4.65 -8.18 -17.16
CA ASP A 6 3.27 -7.80 -17.43
C ASP A 6 2.52 -7.80 -16.09
N SER A 7 2.30 -6.61 -15.54
CA SER A 7 1.65 -6.39 -14.24
C SER A 7 0.18 -6.81 -14.23
N ARG A 8 -0.37 -7.25 -15.38
CA ARG A 8 -1.75 -7.71 -15.53
C ARG A 8 -1.95 -9.18 -15.16
N SER A 9 -0.88 -9.99 -15.03
CA SER A 9 -0.97 -11.44 -14.85
C SER A 9 -0.31 -11.98 -13.59
N ALA A 10 0.36 -11.15 -12.80
CA ALA A 10 0.83 -11.57 -11.49
C ALA A 10 -0.36 -11.57 -10.49
N PRO A 11 -0.50 -12.61 -9.64
CA PRO A 11 -1.59 -12.76 -8.68
C PRO A 11 -1.41 -11.81 -7.48
N PHE A 12 -0.96 -10.57 -7.72
CA PHE A 12 -0.84 -9.57 -6.69
C PHE A 12 -2.25 -9.24 -6.24
N GLU A 13 -2.58 -9.69 -5.03
CA GLU A 13 -3.89 -9.57 -4.42
C GLU A 13 -4.43 -8.15 -4.64
N ARG A 14 -5.51 -8.08 -5.42
CA ARG A 14 -6.30 -6.85 -5.54
C ARG A 14 -6.68 -6.43 -4.13
N LEU A 15 -6.52 -5.14 -3.82
CA LEU A 15 -6.95 -4.61 -2.52
C LEU A 15 -8.42 -4.97 -2.31
N GLY A 16 -8.73 -5.55 -1.15
CA GLY A 16 -10.10 -5.82 -0.78
C GLY A 16 -10.94 -4.54 -0.78
N THR A 17 -12.20 -4.62 -1.17
CA THR A 17 -13.11 -3.46 -1.26
C THR A 17 -13.19 -2.67 0.05
N HIS A 18 -13.08 -3.35 1.20
CA HIS A 18 -13.07 -2.69 2.50
C HIS A 18 -11.86 -1.76 2.70
N TYR A 19 -10.67 -2.14 2.22
CA TYR A 19 -9.47 -1.31 2.28
C TYR A 19 -9.58 -0.10 1.35
N LEU A 20 -10.08 -0.29 0.13
CA LEU A 20 -10.32 0.83 -0.78
C LEU A 20 -11.28 1.86 -0.17
N ARG A 21 -12.38 1.39 0.45
CA ARG A 21 -13.32 2.27 1.16
C ARG A 21 -12.69 2.99 2.34
N PHE A 22 -11.82 2.32 3.10
CA PHE A 22 -11.11 2.93 4.22
C PHE A 22 -10.15 4.02 3.74
N LEU A 23 -9.33 3.75 2.71
CA LEU A 23 -8.37 4.72 2.19
C LEU A 23 -9.06 5.95 1.58
N GLU A 24 -10.21 5.76 0.92
CA GLU A 24 -11.02 6.88 0.46
C GLU A 24 -11.61 7.68 1.64
N ALA A 25 -12.14 6.99 2.65
CA ALA A 25 -12.62 7.63 3.86
C ALA A 25 -11.51 8.43 4.56
N LEU A 26 -10.29 7.90 4.62
CA LEU A 26 -9.14 8.57 5.22
C LEU A 26 -8.84 9.91 4.51
N LYS A 27 -8.79 9.90 3.17
CA LYS A 27 -8.63 11.14 2.37
C LYS A 27 -9.78 12.13 2.60
N THR A 28 -11.02 11.65 2.55
CA THR A 28 -12.19 12.54 2.71
C THR A 28 -12.32 13.13 4.11
N ARG A 29 -11.67 12.52 5.12
CA ARG A 29 -11.62 13.03 6.50
C ARG A 29 -10.49 14.02 6.75
N GLY A 30 -9.72 14.38 5.73
CA GLY A 30 -8.68 15.41 5.82
C GLY A 30 -7.27 14.89 6.05
N PHE A 31 -7.01 13.59 5.83
CA PHE A 31 -5.63 13.11 5.81
C PHE A 31 -4.86 13.73 4.65
N GLU A 32 -3.81 14.50 4.95
CA GLU A 32 -3.02 15.25 3.98
C GLU A 32 -1.74 14.53 3.54
N GLY A 33 -1.38 13.46 4.25
CA GLY A 33 -0.26 12.58 3.97
C GLY A 33 -0.38 11.77 2.68
N GLU A 34 0.69 11.06 2.34
CA GLU A 34 0.74 10.17 1.18
C GLU A 34 0.10 8.82 1.49
N ILE A 35 -0.68 8.28 0.54
CA ILE A 35 -1.25 6.93 0.62
C ILE A 35 -0.70 6.11 -0.55
N ALA A 36 0.03 5.05 -0.23
CA ALA A 36 0.69 4.16 -1.19
C ALA A 36 0.05 2.75 -1.19
N PRO A 37 -0.98 2.51 -2.03
CA PRO A 37 -1.59 1.19 -2.20
C PRO A 37 -0.90 0.34 -3.29
N ASP A 38 0.09 0.90 -4.00
CA ASP A 38 0.74 0.19 -5.10
C ASP A 38 1.60 -0.98 -4.61
N TYR A 39 1.75 -1.96 -5.49
CA TYR A 39 2.43 -3.20 -5.14
C TYR A 39 3.91 -3.00 -4.78
N ALA A 40 4.61 -2.07 -5.45
CA ALA A 40 6.03 -1.86 -5.23
C ALA A 40 6.30 -1.34 -3.82
N GLN A 41 5.59 -0.28 -3.41
CA GLN A 41 5.68 0.29 -2.06
C GLN A 41 5.31 -0.74 -1.00
N ARG A 42 4.20 -1.46 -1.19
CA ARG A 42 3.76 -2.51 -0.26
C ARG A 42 4.80 -3.62 -0.10
N THR A 43 5.49 -3.98 -1.19
CA THR A 43 6.53 -5.02 -1.16
C THR A 43 7.75 -4.56 -0.35
N VAL A 44 8.23 -3.34 -0.59
CA VAL A 44 9.37 -2.77 0.14
C VAL A 44 9.10 -2.71 1.65
N LEU A 45 7.85 -2.45 2.05
CA LEU A 45 7.44 -2.32 3.45
C LEU A 45 6.88 -3.60 4.07
N SER A 46 7.07 -4.75 3.43
CA SER A 46 6.47 -6.03 3.87
C SER A 46 7.34 -6.86 4.80
N THR A 47 8.51 -6.37 5.22
CA THR A 47 9.44 -7.05 6.13
C THR A 47 9.93 -6.10 7.23
N ASP A 48 10.37 -6.67 8.35
CA ASP A 48 10.82 -5.94 9.55
C ASP A 48 12.26 -6.33 9.95
N ASN A 49 13.14 -6.53 8.96
CA ASN A 49 14.46 -7.18 9.07
C ASN A 49 14.43 -8.68 9.39
N SER A 50 13.24 -9.29 9.47
CA SER A 50 13.09 -10.75 9.45
C SER A 50 13.02 -11.28 8.01
N ILE A 51 13.18 -12.60 7.86
CA ILE A 51 12.96 -13.30 6.59
C ILE A 51 11.46 -13.47 6.24
N TYR A 52 10.55 -13.12 7.16
CA TYR A 52 9.12 -13.26 6.98
C TYR A 52 8.52 -12.06 6.27
N GLN A 53 7.69 -12.35 5.27
CA GLN A 53 6.98 -11.33 4.51
C GLN A 53 5.52 -11.26 4.95
N ARG A 54 5.04 -10.05 5.26
CA ARG A 54 3.62 -9.75 5.48
C ARG A 54 3.23 -8.57 4.58
N LEU A 55 2.56 -8.86 3.47
CA LEU A 55 2.17 -7.84 2.51
C LEU A 55 1.04 -6.97 3.08
N PRO A 56 1.27 -5.67 3.36
CA PRO A 56 0.19 -4.77 3.78
C PRO A 56 -0.78 -4.51 2.63
N GLN A 57 -1.94 -3.94 2.92
CA GLN A 57 -2.91 -3.53 1.88
C GLN A 57 -2.58 -2.14 1.33
N ALA A 58 -2.00 -1.26 2.16
CA ALA A 58 -1.42 0.02 1.77
C ALA A 58 -0.45 0.47 2.87
N ALA A 59 0.42 1.42 2.52
CA ALA A 59 1.17 2.23 3.49
C ALA A 59 0.64 3.67 3.48
N VAL A 60 0.68 4.34 4.63
CA VAL A 60 0.32 5.75 4.75
C VAL A 60 1.45 6.51 5.43
N PHE A 61 1.75 7.69 4.92
CA PHE A 61 2.84 8.55 5.39
C PHE A 61 2.25 9.90 5.80
N PRO A 62 1.98 10.11 7.09
CA PRO A 62 1.46 11.37 7.62
C PRO A 62 2.33 12.55 7.19
N ARG A 63 1.69 13.67 6.83
CA ARG A 63 2.38 14.92 6.51
C ARG A 63 2.74 15.70 7.77
N HIS A 64 1.88 15.66 8.77
CA HIS A 64 2.01 16.35 10.05
C HIS A 64 1.32 15.56 11.17
N ALA A 65 1.34 16.07 12.41
CA ALA A 65 0.87 15.33 13.58
C ALA A 65 -0.65 15.13 13.59
N GLU A 66 -1.40 16.02 12.96
CA GLU A 66 -2.87 16.00 12.89
C GLU A 66 -3.41 14.90 11.96
N ASP A 67 -2.54 14.25 11.17
CA ASP A 67 -2.87 13.07 10.35
C ASP A 67 -2.94 11.76 11.18
N LEU A 68 -2.58 11.77 12.47
CA LEU A 68 -2.54 10.61 13.39
C LEU A 68 -3.70 10.61 14.40
#